data_AF-V6TRE5-F1
#
_entry.id   AF-V6TRE5-F1
#
_cell.length_a   1.000
_cell.length_b   1.000
_cell.length_c   1.000
_cell.angle_alpha   90.00
_cell.angle_beta   90.00
_cell.angle_gamma   90.00
#
_symmetry.space_group_name_H-M   'P 1'
#
loop_
_entity.id
_entity.type
_entity.pdbx_description
1 polymer ?
#
loop_
_entity_poly.entity_id
_entity_poly.type
_entity_poly.pdbx_seq_one_letter_code
_entity_poly.pdbx_strand_id
1 'polypeptide(L)'
;MTSPRAILREFSEKHPIIEPSYAEMQKQISAFLPPISPSLSVPLFSNPGLLSSRDDLQDTFYRISRTATLRKVYEPLQLCTINDLIMIIDSHTPSDQLIDYKTFRKILADIYQRSPIYRNILTVKTFLALPRTKDVASAPTKTLKFHSDVVKLSIVRIVSSAQTRITLTTCDVDGKGYLLESDVENYILDISHLYPHLQDCDEVFRPFYLCTIIKPLFFFLDPYHRKRIAISDLLISPYLDQIFANPSDQPQEALGTLQGPLAQRYLTWFHPDAVMDLYTSYISADADQDGLLSGQELAALAKYKFTSRFIKALLLTIQTFNGKMDYRGFIDLMLCVSFPRSKAAAVYIFKILDFNCRGYLSRDDVLYFLQEMVEGLQGYCGEGVKFNVDDLCDEVFDSISPKNSGMVTLSDIISSRSGDILITFLIDPLLFIEKELQLQQGHVMMRPLPFEV
;
A
#
# COMPACT_ATOMS: atom_id res chain seq x y z
N MET A 1 30.49 -48.79 16.29
CA MET A 1 29.19 -48.13 16.55
C MET A 1 28.52 -47.91 15.21
N THR A 2 27.43 -48.63 14.96
CA THR A 2 26.70 -48.65 13.69
C THR A 2 25.95 -47.33 13.49
N SER A 3 26.09 -46.74 12.29
CA SER A 3 25.48 -45.45 11.93
C SER A 3 23.94 -45.54 11.95
N PRO A 4 23.22 -44.51 12.45
CA PRO A 4 21.76 -44.43 12.41
C PRO A 4 21.17 -44.63 11.00
N ARG A 5 21.94 -44.30 9.95
CA ARG A 5 21.55 -44.53 8.55
C ARG A 5 21.52 -46.01 8.16
N ALA A 6 22.36 -46.85 8.78
CA ALA A 6 22.37 -48.28 8.50
C ALA A 6 21.15 -48.99 9.11
N ILE A 7 20.72 -48.54 10.30
CA ILE A 7 19.53 -49.07 11.00
C ILE A 7 18.24 -48.68 10.26
N LEU A 8 18.16 -47.44 9.75
CA LEU A 8 17.01 -46.98 8.97
C LEU A 8 16.88 -47.70 7.61
N ARG A 9 18.01 -48.05 6.99
CA ARG A 9 18.02 -48.78 5.73
C ARG A 9 17.54 -50.23 5.90
N GLU A 10 18.03 -50.91 6.95
CA GLU A 10 17.61 -52.28 7.28
C GLU A 10 16.13 -52.35 7.71
N PHE A 11 15.60 -51.29 8.34
CA PHE A 11 14.18 -51.19 8.70
C PHE A 11 13.29 -50.99 7.45
N SER A 12 13.74 -50.21 6.47
CA SER A 12 13.02 -50.02 5.19
C SER A 12 12.98 -51.26 4.30
N GLU A 13 14.01 -52.11 4.39
CA GLU A 13 14.10 -53.35 3.61
C GLU A 13 13.26 -54.50 4.20
N LYS A 14 13.06 -54.52 5.53
CA LYS A 14 12.24 -55.53 6.22
C LYS A 14 10.73 -55.21 6.28
N HIS A 15 10.35 -53.95 6.09
CA HIS A 15 8.96 -53.50 6.11
C HIS A 15 8.64 -52.68 4.85
N PRO A 16 8.42 -53.33 3.69
CA PRO A 16 7.94 -52.63 2.51
C PRO A 16 6.53 -52.12 2.79
N ILE A 17 6.40 -50.81 2.95
CA ILE A 17 5.10 -50.14 2.95
C ILE A 17 4.61 -50.23 1.51
N ILE A 18 3.70 -51.16 1.25
CA ILE A 18 2.98 -51.24 -0.03
C ILE A 18 1.98 -50.08 -0.01
N GLU A 19 2.46 -48.90 -0.42
CA GLU A 19 1.57 -47.80 -0.77
C GLU A 19 0.83 -48.18 -2.06
N PRO A 20 -0.51 -48.05 -2.10
CA PRO A 20 -1.23 -48.24 -3.36
C PRO A 20 -0.69 -47.24 -4.38
N SER A 21 -0.53 -47.67 -5.63
CA SER A 21 0.03 -46.77 -6.64
C SER A 21 -0.85 -45.52 -6.75
N TYR A 22 -0.25 -44.38 -7.04
CA TYR A 22 -0.96 -43.10 -7.20
C TYR A 22 -2.17 -43.21 -8.16
N ALA A 23 -2.10 -44.14 -9.12
CA ALA A 23 -3.19 -44.48 -10.04
C ALA A 23 -4.39 -45.19 -9.35
N GLU A 24 -4.17 -46.04 -8.36
CA GLU A 24 -5.23 -46.70 -7.59
C GLU A 24 -5.92 -45.76 -6.59
N MET A 25 -5.16 -44.84 -5.98
CA MET A 25 -5.73 -43.75 -5.17
C MET A 25 -6.58 -42.81 -6.04
N GLN A 26 -6.12 -42.44 -7.23
CA GLN A 26 -6.92 -41.65 -8.17
C GLN A 26 -8.20 -42.38 -8.62
N LYS A 27 -8.14 -43.70 -8.81
CA LYS A 27 -9.29 -44.50 -9.22
C LYS A 27 -10.38 -44.55 -8.14
N GLN A 28 -10.00 -44.68 -6.87
CA GLN A 28 -10.94 -44.64 -5.75
C GLN A 28 -11.52 -43.24 -5.49
N ILE A 29 -10.73 -42.18 -5.68
CA ILE A 29 -11.20 -40.78 -5.57
C ILE A 29 -12.13 -40.42 -6.74
N SER A 30 -11.86 -40.90 -7.94
CA SER A 30 -12.70 -40.67 -9.13
C SER A 30 -14.05 -41.39 -9.10
N ALA A 31 -14.20 -42.44 -8.28
CA ALA A 31 -15.46 -43.16 -8.10
C ALA A 31 -16.46 -42.42 -7.19
N PHE A 32 -15.99 -41.44 -6.40
CA PHE A 32 -16.80 -40.63 -5.49
C PHE A 32 -17.08 -39.21 -5.97
N LEU A 33 -16.48 -38.79 -7.10
CA LEU A 33 -16.68 -37.46 -7.67
C LEU A 33 -17.53 -37.57 -8.95
N PRO A 34 -18.60 -36.79 -9.08
CA PRO A 34 -19.36 -36.76 -10.34
C PRO A 34 -18.47 -36.27 -11.49
N PRO A 35 -18.77 -36.67 -12.74
CA PRO A 35 -17.89 -36.41 -13.88
C PRO A 35 -17.72 -34.90 -14.09
N ILE A 36 -16.44 -34.50 -14.11
CA ILE A 36 -16.00 -33.13 -14.42
C ILE A 36 -16.43 -32.83 -15.86
N SER A 37 -17.46 -32.01 -16.01
CA SER A 37 -17.72 -31.30 -17.26
C SER A 37 -16.55 -30.33 -17.53
N PRO A 38 -16.22 -30.01 -18.79
CA PRO A 38 -15.14 -29.08 -19.09
C PRO A 38 -15.60 -27.66 -18.72
N SER A 39 -15.45 -27.30 -17.44
CA SER A 39 -15.69 -25.94 -16.97
C SER A 39 -14.45 -25.11 -17.26
N LEU A 40 -14.65 -24.14 -18.15
CA LEU A 40 -13.76 -23.05 -18.49
C LEU A 40 -12.95 -22.52 -17.30
N SER A 41 -11.67 -22.24 -17.60
CA SER A 41 -10.76 -21.24 -17.04
C SER A 41 -11.29 -20.39 -15.88
N VAL A 42 -10.50 -20.36 -14.80
CA VAL A 42 -10.46 -19.31 -13.78
C VAL A 42 -10.79 -17.95 -14.40
N PRO A 43 -11.77 -17.18 -13.88
CA PRO A 43 -11.96 -15.82 -14.35
C PRO A 43 -10.73 -15.01 -13.90
N LEU A 44 -9.79 -14.79 -14.82
CA LEU A 44 -8.89 -13.65 -14.71
C LEU A 44 -9.76 -12.39 -14.73
N PHE A 45 -9.48 -11.51 -13.77
CA PHE A 45 -10.06 -10.20 -13.50
C PHE A 45 -11.11 -10.11 -12.39
N SER A 46 -10.60 -10.09 -11.16
CA SER A 46 -10.60 -8.82 -10.43
C SER A 46 -9.89 -7.76 -11.29
N ASN A 47 -10.65 -6.96 -12.05
CA ASN A 47 -10.17 -5.67 -12.54
C ASN A 47 -11.23 -4.64 -12.20
N PRO A 48 -10.89 -3.54 -11.51
CA PRO A 48 -11.66 -2.32 -11.53
C PRO A 48 -11.61 -1.70 -12.95
N GLY A 49 -12.14 -2.43 -13.94
CA GLY A 49 -12.16 -2.08 -15.36
C GLY A 49 -13.43 -1.33 -15.77
N LEU A 50 -14.08 -0.66 -14.83
CA LEU A 50 -15.22 0.21 -15.13
C LEU A 50 -14.76 1.51 -15.84
N LEU A 51 -13.45 1.75 -15.91
CA LEU A 51 -12.80 2.92 -16.50
C LEU A 51 -11.56 2.52 -17.29
N SER A 52 -11.76 1.82 -18.39
CA SER A 52 -10.67 1.46 -19.31
C SER A 52 -10.15 2.64 -20.14
N SER A 53 -10.81 3.80 -20.11
CA SER A 53 -10.27 5.04 -20.67
C SER A 53 -10.15 6.08 -19.54
N ARG A 54 -8.91 6.49 -19.28
CA ARG A 54 -8.57 7.65 -18.44
C ARG A 54 -9.30 8.89 -18.95
N ASP A 55 -9.48 9.01 -20.26
CA ASP A 55 -9.89 10.24 -20.94
C ASP A 55 -11.39 10.59 -20.82
N ASP A 56 -12.31 9.62 -20.83
CA ASP A 56 -13.77 9.95 -20.94
C ASP A 56 -14.36 10.53 -19.65
N LEU A 57 -14.00 9.97 -18.49
CA LEU A 57 -14.40 10.53 -17.20
C LEU A 57 -13.54 11.74 -16.85
N GLN A 58 -12.23 11.69 -17.12
CA GLN A 58 -11.34 12.80 -16.81
C GLN A 58 -11.76 14.06 -17.57
N ASP A 59 -12.14 13.96 -18.85
CA ASP A 59 -12.60 15.08 -19.67
C ASP A 59 -14.03 15.54 -19.31
N THR A 60 -14.96 14.61 -19.05
CA THR A 60 -16.32 14.96 -18.58
C THR A 60 -16.26 15.70 -17.24
N PHE A 61 -15.47 15.21 -16.29
CA PHE A 61 -15.31 15.85 -14.99
C PHE A 61 -14.40 17.10 -15.04
N TYR A 62 -13.42 17.17 -15.94
CA TYR A 62 -12.61 18.39 -16.19
C TYR A 62 -13.46 19.51 -16.82
N ARG A 63 -14.42 19.17 -17.68
CA ARG A 63 -15.40 20.12 -18.21
C ARG A 63 -16.35 20.62 -17.12
N ILE A 64 -16.89 19.72 -16.28
CA ILE A 64 -17.77 20.08 -15.14
C ILE A 64 -17.07 21.03 -14.16
N SER A 65 -15.79 20.82 -13.85
CA SER A 65 -15.03 21.72 -12.97
C SER A 65 -14.69 23.07 -13.61
N ARG A 66 -14.50 23.15 -14.93
CA ARG A 66 -14.22 24.40 -15.65
C ARG A 66 -15.44 25.29 -15.94
N THR A 67 -16.66 24.74 -16.03
CA THR A 67 -17.81 25.51 -16.54
C THR A 67 -18.59 26.31 -15.50
N ALA A 68 -18.35 26.11 -14.21
CA ALA A 68 -19.15 26.75 -13.17
C ALA A 68 -18.28 27.21 -12.00
N THR A 69 -18.10 28.53 -11.89
CA THR A 69 -17.59 29.25 -10.71
C THR A 69 -18.03 28.55 -9.42
N LEU A 70 -17.05 27.91 -8.76
CA LEU A 70 -17.21 26.78 -7.83
C LEU A 70 -18.14 27.02 -6.62
N ARG A 71 -18.40 28.27 -6.22
CA ARG A 71 -19.36 28.58 -5.14
C ARG A 71 -20.80 28.18 -5.45
N LYS A 72 -21.26 28.31 -6.70
CA LYS A 72 -22.65 27.97 -7.07
C LYS A 72 -22.91 26.46 -7.19
N VAL A 73 -21.86 25.65 -7.22
CA VAL A 73 -21.93 24.19 -7.42
C VAL A 73 -21.82 23.45 -6.08
N TYR A 74 -21.07 24.00 -5.13
CA TYR A 74 -20.84 23.38 -3.82
C TYR A 74 -22.11 23.30 -2.94
N GLU A 75 -22.87 24.40 -2.84
CA GLU A 75 -24.16 24.43 -2.12
C GLU A 75 -25.14 23.32 -2.59
N PRO A 76 -25.41 23.14 -3.90
CA PRO A 76 -26.29 22.08 -4.37
C PRO A 76 -25.75 20.65 -4.23
N LEU A 77 -24.45 20.44 -3.98
CA LEU A 77 -23.89 19.10 -3.69
C LEU A 77 -24.09 18.70 -2.22
N GLN A 78 -24.07 19.67 -1.31
CA GLN A 78 -24.34 19.43 0.11
C GLN A 78 -25.83 19.10 0.38
N LEU A 79 -26.74 19.49 -0.52
CA LEU A 79 -28.18 19.20 -0.41
C LEU A 79 -28.55 17.71 -0.59
N CYS A 80 -27.64 16.88 -1.11
CA CYS A 80 -27.87 15.45 -1.29
C CYS A 80 -26.83 14.65 -0.51
N THR A 81 -27.16 14.32 0.73
CA THR A 81 -26.27 13.55 1.61
C THR A 81 -26.22 12.07 1.20
N ILE A 82 -25.23 11.32 1.72
CA ILE A 82 -25.16 9.86 1.53
C ILE A 82 -26.45 9.20 2.04
N ASN A 83 -26.98 9.66 3.17
CA ASN A 83 -28.23 9.14 3.74
C ASN A 83 -29.42 9.41 2.81
N ASP A 84 -29.49 10.59 2.19
CA ASP A 84 -30.53 10.89 1.20
C ASP A 84 -30.47 9.94 0.00
N LEU A 85 -29.28 9.65 -0.52
CA LEU A 85 -29.09 8.69 -1.62
C LEU A 85 -29.58 7.30 -1.22
N ILE A 86 -29.20 6.84 -0.03
CA ILE A 86 -29.62 5.54 0.50
C ILE A 86 -31.14 5.48 0.61
N MET A 87 -31.78 6.50 1.20
CA MET A 87 -33.25 6.54 1.33
C MET A 87 -33.97 6.56 -0.02
N ILE A 88 -33.47 7.30 -1.01
CA ILE A 88 -34.06 7.33 -2.37
C ILE A 88 -33.97 5.96 -3.04
N ILE A 89 -32.85 5.26 -2.87
CA ILE A 89 -32.68 3.92 -3.45
C ILE A 89 -33.60 2.92 -2.75
N ASP A 90 -33.67 2.97 -1.42
CA ASP A 90 -34.51 2.06 -0.62
C ASP A 90 -36.00 2.29 -0.90
N SER A 91 -36.45 3.52 -1.11
CA SER A 91 -37.85 3.82 -1.45
C SER A 91 -38.30 3.28 -2.81
N HIS A 92 -37.35 3.07 -3.73
CA HIS A 92 -37.59 2.51 -5.05
C HIS A 92 -37.23 1.03 -5.16
N THR A 93 -36.65 0.44 -4.11
CA THR A 93 -36.19 -0.94 -4.13
C THR A 93 -37.40 -1.89 -4.03
N PRO A 94 -37.60 -2.76 -5.04
CA PRO A 94 -38.68 -3.74 -5.01
C PRO A 94 -38.43 -4.84 -3.98
N SER A 95 -39.46 -5.60 -3.61
CA SER A 95 -39.39 -6.66 -2.60
C SER A 95 -38.41 -7.79 -2.94
N ASP A 96 -38.10 -7.99 -4.23
CA ASP A 96 -37.09 -8.97 -4.69
C ASP A 96 -35.66 -8.43 -4.60
N GLN A 97 -35.45 -7.21 -4.09
CA GLN A 97 -34.16 -6.51 -3.98
C GLN A 97 -33.41 -6.36 -5.31
N LEU A 98 -34.08 -6.57 -6.45
CA LEU A 98 -33.46 -6.50 -7.77
C LEU A 98 -33.92 -5.27 -8.55
N ILE A 99 -32.97 -4.39 -8.85
CA ILE A 99 -33.20 -3.14 -9.58
C ILE A 99 -32.93 -3.36 -11.07
N ASP A 100 -33.96 -3.15 -11.88
CA ASP A 100 -33.84 -3.10 -13.34
C ASP A 100 -33.56 -1.67 -13.84
N TYR A 101 -33.35 -1.51 -15.14
CA TYR A 101 -33.08 -0.20 -15.73
C TYR A 101 -34.23 0.81 -15.55
N LYS A 102 -35.49 0.35 -15.53
CA LYS A 102 -36.65 1.24 -15.38
C LYS A 102 -36.71 1.81 -13.97
N THR A 103 -36.50 0.97 -12.96
CA THR A 103 -36.39 1.37 -11.56
C THR A 103 -35.18 2.27 -11.35
N PHE A 104 -34.03 1.92 -11.93
CA PHE A 104 -32.83 2.76 -11.88
C PHE A 104 -33.09 4.18 -12.44
N ARG A 105 -33.83 4.31 -13.55
CA ARG A 105 -34.19 5.63 -14.08
C ARG A 105 -35.08 6.45 -13.15
N LYS A 106 -35.96 5.81 -12.36
CA LYS A 106 -36.78 6.51 -11.35
C LYS A 106 -35.90 7.03 -10.21
N ILE A 107 -35.01 6.17 -9.70
CA ILE A 107 -34.00 6.55 -8.70
C ILE A 107 -33.20 7.76 -9.18
N LEU A 108 -32.72 7.74 -10.43
CA LEU A 108 -31.98 8.86 -10.99
C LEU A 108 -32.83 10.13 -11.11
N ALA A 109 -34.12 10.02 -11.47
CA ALA A 109 -35.00 11.18 -11.57
C ALA A 109 -35.14 11.91 -10.23
N ASP A 110 -35.28 11.17 -9.13
CA ASP A 110 -35.37 11.72 -7.78
C ASP A 110 -34.04 12.33 -7.32
N ILE A 111 -32.91 11.68 -7.61
CA ILE A 111 -31.57 12.23 -7.34
C ILE A 111 -31.39 13.55 -8.11
N TYR A 112 -31.79 13.60 -9.38
CA TYR A 112 -31.66 14.80 -10.20
C TYR A 112 -32.59 15.94 -9.77
N GLN A 113 -33.73 15.62 -9.15
CA GLN A 113 -34.64 16.61 -8.61
C GLN A 113 -34.01 17.30 -7.40
N ARG A 114 -33.27 16.54 -6.56
CA ARG A 114 -32.55 17.10 -5.42
C ARG A 114 -31.27 17.82 -5.82
N SER A 115 -30.47 17.24 -6.73
CA SER A 115 -29.24 17.85 -7.21
C SER A 115 -29.04 17.59 -8.72
N PRO A 116 -29.26 18.61 -9.57
CA PRO A 116 -29.21 18.45 -11.03
C PRO A 116 -27.80 18.21 -11.57
N ILE A 117 -26.75 18.42 -10.76
CA ILE A 117 -25.34 18.25 -11.12
C ILE A 117 -25.03 16.79 -11.50
N TYR A 118 -25.70 15.83 -10.86
CA TYR A 118 -25.46 14.40 -11.11
C TYR A 118 -25.99 13.89 -12.45
N ARG A 119 -26.76 14.69 -13.21
CA ARG A 119 -27.26 14.30 -14.55
C ARG A 119 -26.16 13.92 -15.53
N ASN A 120 -25.01 14.58 -15.43
CA ASN A 120 -23.88 14.34 -16.31
C ASN A 120 -22.98 13.20 -15.83
N ILE A 121 -23.19 12.73 -14.59
CA ILE A 121 -22.33 11.76 -13.90
C ILE A 121 -23.01 10.39 -13.85
N LEU A 122 -24.22 10.35 -13.29
CA LEU A 122 -25.02 9.14 -13.20
C LEU A 122 -25.82 9.02 -14.50
N THR A 123 -25.40 8.14 -15.40
CA THR A 123 -26.02 8.00 -16.72
C THR A 123 -26.38 6.55 -17.02
N VAL A 124 -26.88 6.29 -18.23
CA VAL A 124 -27.09 4.93 -18.73
C VAL A 124 -25.80 4.11 -18.72
N LYS A 125 -24.65 4.75 -18.99
CA LYS A 125 -23.34 4.09 -18.93
C LYS A 125 -23.04 3.58 -17.52
N THR A 126 -23.42 4.33 -16.49
CA THR A 126 -23.27 3.93 -15.09
C THR A 126 -24.01 2.63 -14.79
N PHE A 127 -25.26 2.51 -15.24
CA PHE A 127 -26.05 1.29 -15.04
C PHE A 127 -25.43 0.07 -15.72
N LEU A 128 -24.98 0.23 -16.97
CA LEU A 128 -24.40 -0.86 -17.75
C LEU A 128 -23.06 -1.36 -17.18
N ALA A 129 -22.39 -0.49 -16.44
CA ALA A 129 -21.06 -0.75 -15.93
C ALA A 129 -21.07 -1.28 -14.48
N LEU A 130 -22.24 -1.37 -13.82
CA LEU A 130 -22.37 -1.96 -12.49
C LEU A 130 -21.81 -3.40 -12.44
N PRO A 131 -21.13 -3.78 -11.34
CA PRO A 131 -20.54 -5.10 -11.21
C PRO A 131 -21.62 -6.18 -11.17
N ARG A 132 -21.43 -7.25 -11.93
CA ARG A 132 -22.36 -8.38 -11.99
C ARG A 132 -22.06 -9.34 -10.84
N THR A 133 -23.07 -9.69 -10.05
CA THR A 133 -22.95 -10.74 -9.04
C THR A 133 -23.15 -12.13 -9.66
N LYS A 134 -22.63 -13.18 -9.01
CA LYS A 134 -22.74 -14.58 -9.49
C LYS A 134 -24.20 -15.01 -9.71
N ASP A 135 -25.12 -14.50 -8.90
CA ASP A 135 -26.56 -14.79 -8.96
C ASP A 135 -27.26 -14.14 -10.17
N VAL A 136 -26.70 -13.04 -10.71
CA VAL A 136 -27.22 -12.37 -11.91
C VAL A 136 -26.68 -13.02 -13.19
N ALA A 137 -25.50 -13.66 -13.12
CA ALA A 137 -24.87 -14.32 -14.26
C ALA A 137 -25.51 -15.68 -14.62
N SER A 138 -26.21 -16.32 -13.67
CA SER A 138 -26.79 -17.65 -13.82
C SER A 138 -28.21 -17.67 -14.43
N ALA A 139 -28.88 -16.52 -14.52
CA ALA A 139 -30.21 -16.40 -15.10
C ALA A 139 -30.17 -15.66 -16.45
N PRO A 140 -30.52 -16.32 -17.57
CA PRO A 140 -30.70 -15.64 -18.85
C PRO A 140 -32.05 -14.91 -18.85
N THR A 141 -32.22 -13.91 -17.97
CA THR A 141 -33.38 -13.03 -18.03
C THR A 141 -33.23 -12.06 -19.20
N LYS A 142 -34.31 -11.84 -19.96
CA LYS A 142 -34.36 -10.84 -21.06
C LYS A 142 -34.08 -9.40 -20.60
N THR A 143 -34.02 -9.16 -19.28
CA THR A 143 -33.80 -7.87 -18.64
C THR A 143 -32.64 -7.96 -17.64
N LEU A 144 -31.69 -7.04 -17.78
CA LEU A 144 -30.55 -6.88 -16.87
C LEU A 144 -31.04 -6.32 -15.53
N LYS A 145 -30.76 -7.03 -14.44
CA LYS A 145 -31.12 -6.66 -13.08
C LYS A 145 -29.88 -6.70 -12.18
N PHE A 146 -29.81 -5.83 -11.18
CA PHE A 146 -28.73 -5.80 -10.20
C PHE A 146 -29.29 -5.80 -8.78
N HIS A 147 -28.55 -6.38 -7.83
CA HIS A 147 -28.92 -6.31 -6.42
C HIS A 147 -28.95 -4.84 -5.93
N SER A 148 -29.90 -4.48 -5.09
CA SER A 148 -30.08 -3.13 -4.55
C SER A 148 -28.83 -2.63 -3.84
N ASP A 149 -28.13 -3.50 -3.11
CA ASP A 149 -26.89 -3.14 -2.40
C ASP A 149 -25.75 -2.76 -3.36
N VAL A 150 -25.66 -3.44 -4.51
CA VAL A 150 -24.66 -3.11 -5.53
C VAL A 150 -24.95 -1.74 -6.13
N VAL A 151 -26.22 -1.45 -6.42
CA VAL A 151 -26.65 -0.14 -6.92
C VAL A 151 -26.39 0.94 -5.89
N LYS A 152 -26.76 0.69 -4.62
CA LYS A 152 -26.53 1.59 -3.48
C LYS A 152 -25.06 1.93 -3.32
N LEU A 153 -24.21 0.92 -3.18
CA LEU A 153 -22.77 1.11 -3.02
C LEU A 153 -22.16 1.84 -4.21
N SER A 154 -22.57 1.51 -5.44
CA SER A 154 -22.02 2.13 -6.65
C SER A 154 -22.42 3.59 -6.79
N ILE A 155 -23.69 3.94 -6.55
CA ILE A 155 -24.16 5.34 -6.61
C ILE A 155 -23.49 6.16 -5.51
N VAL A 156 -23.45 5.65 -4.28
CA VAL A 156 -22.81 6.35 -3.14
C VAL A 156 -21.34 6.61 -3.44
N ARG A 157 -20.60 5.61 -3.94
CA ARG A 157 -19.19 5.77 -4.32
C ARG A 157 -19.00 6.82 -5.41
N ILE A 158 -19.78 6.77 -6.50
CA ILE A 158 -19.65 7.72 -7.60
C ILE A 158 -19.93 9.15 -7.14
N VAL A 159 -20.98 9.35 -6.33
CA VAL A 159 -21.34 10.67 -5.82
C VAL A 159 -20.27 11.17 -4.84
N SER A 160 -19.80 10.32 -3.92
CA SER A 160 -18.75 10.67 -2.97
C SER A 160 -17.45 11.04 -3.70
N SER A 161 -16.99 10.25 -4.68
CA SER A 161 -15.80 10.60 -5.47
C SER A 161 -15.97 11.91 -6.24
N ALA A 162 -17.17 12.20 -6.76
CA ALA A 162 -17.45 13.47 -7.43
C ALA A 162 -17.40 14.65 -6.45
N GLN A 163 -17.95 14.50 -5.25
CA GLN A 163 -17.87 15.50 -4.18
C GLN A 163 -16.42 15.75 -3.78
N THR A 164 -15.65 14.69 -3.47
CA THR A 164 -14.22 14.78 -3.14
C THR A 164 -13.42 15.49 -4.22
N ARG A 165 -13.64 15.16 -5.51
CA ARG A 165 -12.95 15.83 -6.62
C ARG A 165 -13.24 17.32 -6.68
N ILE A 166 -14.49 17.71 -6.46
CA ILE A 166 -14.89 19.12 -6.50
C ILE A 166 -14.25 19.87 -5.33
N THR A 167 -14.28 19.30 -4.12
CA THR A 167 -13.61 19.88 -2.95
C THR A 167 -12.11 20.02 -3.18
N LEU A 168 -11.42 18.98 -3.64
CA LEU A 168 -9.99 19.06 -3.98
C LEU A 168 -9.70 20.11 -5.05
N THR A 169 -10.59 20.29 -6.03
CA THR A 169 -10.45 21.36 -7.04
C THR A 169 -10.59 22.75 -6.43
N THR A 170 -11.35 22.92 -5.36
CA THR A 170 -11.42 24.21 -4.64
C THR A 170 -10.15 24.54 -3.87
N CYS A 171 -9.37 23.51 -3.49
CA CYS A 171 -8.06 23.67 -2.85
C CYS A 171 -6.97 24.06 -3.86
N ASP A 172 -7.13 23.75 -5.15
CA ASP A 172 -6.23 24.16 -6.24
C ASP A 172 -6.48 25.64 -6.61
N VAL A 173 -5.88 26.54 -5.84
CA VAL A 173 -6.01 28.00 -6.00
C VAL A 173 -5.60 28.47 -7.40
N ASP A 174 -4.62 27.83 -8.00
CA ASP A 174 -4.05 28.19 -9.31
C ASP A 174 -4.78 27.53 -10.49
N GLY A 175 -5.68 26.58 -10.24
CA GLY A 175 -6.42 25.83 -11.27
C GLY A 175 -5.53 24.99 -12.20
N LYS A 176 -4.37 24.54 -11.73
CA LYS A 176 -3.36 23.82 -12.54
C LYS A 176 -3.60 22.31 -12.60
N GLY A 177 -4.57 21.80 -11.85
CA GLY A 177 -4.94 20.39 -11.78
C GLY A 177 -4.06 19.56 -10.84
N TYR A 178 -3.24 20.20 -10.01
CA TYR A 178 -2.39 19.54 -9.03
C TYR A 178 -2.46 20.26 -7.68
N LEU A 179 -2.15 19.52 -6.61
CA LEU A 179 -2.15 20.00 -5.24
C LEU A 179 -0.74 20.02 -4.68
N LEU A 180 -0.43 21.08 -3.93
CA LEU A 180 0.72 21.17 -3.05
C LEU A 180 0.38 20.56 -1.69
N GLU A 181 1.41 20.38 -0.87
CA GLU A 181 1.24 19.79 0.47
C GLU A 181 0.32 20.64 1.36
N SER A 182 0.46 21.96 1.30
CA SER A 182 -0.41 22.91 1.99
C SER A 182 -1.88 22.78 1.55
N ASP A 183 -2.13 22.48 0.27
CA ASP A 183 -3.49 22.39 -0.26
C ASP A 183 -4.18 21.12 0.26
N VAL A 184 -3.43 20.02 0.36
CA VAL A 184 -3.90 18.77 0.96
C VAL A 184 -4.09 18.91 2.47
N GLU A 185 -3.19 19.63 3.15
CA GLU A 185 -3.32 19.93 4.58
C GLU A 185 -4.60 20.71 4.87
N ASN A 186 -4.85 21.78 4.12
CA ASN A 186 -6.08 22.56 4.22
C ASN A 186 -7.32 21.70 3.97
N TYR A 187 -7.28 20.84 2.95
CA TYR A 187 -8.37 19.90 2.67
C TYR A 187 -8.67 18.97 3.86
N ILE A 188 -7.64 18.37 4.47
CA ILE A 188 -7.80 17.47 5.62
C ILE A 188 -8.33 18.22 6.84
N LEU A 189 -7.84 19.45 7.07
CA LEU A 189 -8.32 20.30 8.16
C LEU A 189 -9.79 20.68 7.99
N ASP A 190 -10.22 21.02 6.78
CA ASP A 190 -11.61 21.40 6.48
C ASP A 190 -12.59 20.26 6.80
N ILE A 191 -12.21 19.02 6.57
CA ILE A 191 -13.04 17.83 6.83
C ILE A 191 -12.76 17.16 8.17
N SER A 192 -11.82 17.67 8.97
CA SER A 192 -11.40 17.07 10.24
C SER A 192 -12.57 16.83 11.22
N HIS A 193 -13.56 17.74 11.22
CA HIS A 193 -14.77 17.65 12.04
C HIS A 193 -15.67 16.44 11.73
N LEU A 194 -15.44 15.75 10.60
CA LEU A 194 -16.18 14.55 10.23
C LEU A 194 -15.55 13.27 10.81
N TYR A 195 -14.32 13.36 11.34
CA TYR A 195 -13.53 12.21 11.76
C TYR A 195 -13.02 12.41 13.19
N PRO A 196 -13.55 11.65 14.18
CA PRO A 196 -13.20 11.83 15.59
C PRO A 196 -11.69 11.78 15.86
N HIS A 197 -10.95 10.88 15.20
CA HIS A 197 -9.49 10.75 15.35
C HIS A 197 -8.70 11.96 14.83
N LEU A 198 -9.27 12.77 13.95
CA LEU A 198 -8.68 14.02 13.48
C LEU A 198 -9.08 15.20 14.38
N GLN A 199 -10.31 15.20 14.89
CA GLN A 199 -10.86 16.26 15.73
C GLN A 199 -10.20 16.30 17.12
N ASP A 200 -10.01 15.14 17.74
CA ASP A 200 -9.52 15.02 19.13
C ASP A 200 -7.99 15.12 19.24
N CYS A 201 -7.31 15.46 18.15
CA CYS A 201 -5.86 15.61 18.12
C CYS A 201 -5.42 16.90 18.85
N ASP A 202 -4.52 16.74 19.83
CA ASP A 202 -3.88 17.82 20.58
C ASP A 202 -3.23 18.87 19.65
N GLU A 203 -3.30 20.15 20.01
CA GLU A 203 -2.83 21.26 19.17
C GLU A 203 -1.31 21.23 18.92
N VAL A 204 -0.52 20.78 19.90
CA VAL A 204 0.94 20.68 19.79
C VAL A 204 1.32 19.50 18.89
N PHE A 205 0.56 18.41 18.98
CA PHE A 205 0.79 17.20 18.18
C PHE A 205 0.25 17.31 16.75
N ARG A 206 -0.76 18.14 16.50
CA ARG A 206 -1.46 18.25 15.21
C ARG A 206 -0.54 18.44 14.00
N PRO A 207 0.52 19.30 14.01
CA PRO A 207 1.43 19.41 12.87
C PRO A 207 2.20 18.12 12.57
N PHE A 208 2.60 17.36 13.60
CA PHE A 208 3.30 16.08 13.44
C PHE A 208 2.36 14.99 12.92
N TYR A 209 1.12 14.98 13.44
CA TYR A 209 0.08 14.10 12.95
C TYR A 209 -0.20 14.33 11.46
N LEU A 210 -0.48 15.58 11.06
CA LEU A 210 -0.73 15.96 9.67
C LEU A 210 0.45 15.61 8.77
N CYS A 211 1.68 15.91 9.20
CA CYS A 211 2.89 15.50 8.48
C CYS A 211 2.93 13.98 8.25
N THR A 212 2.61 13.17 9.26
CA THR A 212 2.70 11.70 9.18
C THR A 212 1.66 11.09 8.24
N ILE A 213 0.48 11.70 8.11
CA ILE A 213 -0.58 11.21 7.21
C ILE A 213 -0.50 11.80 5.80
N ILE A 214 0.05 13.01 5.62
CA ILE A 214 0.17 13.66 4.32
C ILE A 214 1.42 13.19 3.57
N LYS A 215 2.56 13.03 4.27
CA LYS A 215 3.83 12.59 3.64
C LYS A 215 3.71 11.32 2.80
N PRO A 216 3.00 10.26 3.22
CA PRO A 216 2.75 9.08 2.39
C PRO A 216 2.20 9.43 1.01
N LEU A 217 1.26 10.38 0.91
CA LEU A 217 0.67 10.79 -0.36
C LEU A 217 1.73 11.29 -1.33
N PHE A 218 2.62 12.17 -0.87
CA PHE A 218 3.70 12.73 -1.69
C PHE A 218 4.81 11.73 -1.94
N PHE A 219 5.12 10.89 -0.96
CA PHE A 219 6.12 9.83 -1.11
C PHE A 219 5.72 8.88 -2.25
N PHE A 220 4.48 8.39 -2.26
CA PHE A 220 4.04 7.39 -3.25
C PHE A 220 3.57 7.99 -4.58
N LEU A 221 2.84 9.11 -4.58
CA LEU A 221 2.28 9.70 -5.81
C LEU A 221 3.25 10.66 -6.52
N ASP A 222 4.29 11.12 -5.83
CA ASP A 222 5.34 11.96 -6.39
C ASP A 222 6.75 11.40 -6.07
N PRO A 223 7.08 10.20 -6.57
CA PRO A 223 8.33 9.51 -6.24
C PRO A 223 9.59 10.24 -6.71
N TYR A 224 9.46 11.29 -7.53
CA TYR A 224 10.56 12.12 -8.00
C TYR A 224 10.60 13.51 -7.34
N HIS A 225 9.83 13.71 -6.27
CA HIS A 225 9.81 14.92 -5.43
C HIS A 225 9.63 16.24 -6.19
N ARG A 226 8.68 16.27 -7.13
CA ARG A 226 8.23 17.49 -7.81
C ARG A 226 7.42 18.42 -6.90
N LYS A 227 7.10 17.98 -5.67
CA LYS A 227 6.30 18.63 -4.64
C LYS A 227 4.88 18.94 -5.09
N ARG A 228 4.31 18.07 -5.93
CA ARG A 228 2.94 18.24 -6.46
C ARG A 228 2.30 16.90 -6.80
N ILE A 229 1.01 16.76 -6.49
CA ILE A 229 0.22 15.57 -6.80
C ILE A 229 -0.92 15.97 -7.74
N ALA A 230 -1.09 15.28 -8.86
CA ALA A 230 -2.26 15.50 -9.71
C ALA A 230 -3.53 15.08 -8.98
N ILE A 231 -4.58 15.93 -9.02
CA ILE A 231 -5.87 15.63 -8.34
C ILE A 231 -6.44 14.28 -8.81
N SER A 232 -6.26 13.96 -10.10
CA SER A 232 -6.67 12.67 -10.66
C SER A 232 -5.94 11.49 -10.02
N ASP A 233 -4.63 11.61 -9.80
CA ASP A 233 -3.84 10.51 -9.23
C ASP A 233 -4.19 10.31 -7.75
N LEU A 234 -4.43 11.40 -7.01
CA LEU A 234 -4.92 11.35 -5.63
C LEU A 234 -6.28 10.66 -5.49
N LEU A 235 -7.24 10.97 -6.38
CA LEU A 235 -8.58 10.37 -6.37
C LEU A 235 -8.62 8.91 -6.81
N ILE A 236 -7.71 8.50 -7.69
CA ILE A 236 -7.60 7.10 -8.12
C ILE A 236 -6.87 6.28 -7.06
N SER A 237 -5.98 6.92 -6.30
CA SER A 237 -5.24 6.27 -5.23
C SER A 237 -6.15 5.88 -4.06
N PRO A 238 -5.82 4.79 -3.36
CA PRO A 238 -6.55 4.35 -2.16
C PRO A 238 -6.21 5.15 -0.90
N TYR A 239 -5.32 6.14 -1.00
CA TYR A 239 -4.66 6.70 0.18
C TYR A 239 -5.56 7.63 0.99
N LEU A 240 -6.41 8.42 0.32
CA LEU A 240 -7.42 9.22 1.01
C LEU A 240 -8.41 8.32 1.76
N ASP A 241 -8.86 7.25 1.12
CA ASP A 241 -9.77 6.28 1.77
C ASP A 241 -9.14 5.67 3.03
N GLN A 242 -7.83 5.41 3.03
CA GLN A 242 -7.12 4.88 4.20
C GLN A 242 -6.91 5.91 5.32
N ILE A 243 -6.70 7.19 5.00
CA ILE A 243 -6.62 8.26 6.01
C ILE A 243 -7.95 8.44 6.74
N PHE A 244 -9.06 8.27 6.02
CA PHE A 244 -10.42 8.46 6.52
C PHE A 244 -11.11 7.17 6.98
N ALA A 245 -10.47 6.01 6.80
CA ALA A 245 -10.99 4.73 7.27
C ALA A 245 -11.09 4.71 8.80
N ASN A 246 -12.07 3.99 9.33
CA ASN A 246 -12.09 3.78 10.78
C ASN A 246 -10.92 2.86 11.15
N PRO A 247 -10.24 3.08 12.29
CA PRO A 247 -9.14 2.22 12.73
C PRO A 247 -9.52 0.74 12.89
N SER A 248 -10.80 0.46 13.14
CA SER A 248 -11.35 -0.89 13.28
C SER A 248 -11.66 -1.59 11.95
N ASP A 249 -11.66 -0.87 10.84
CA ASP A 249 -11.94 -1.44 9.52
C ASP A 249 -10.70 -2.21 9.01
N GLN A 250 -10.93 -3.33 8.31
CA GLN A 250 -9.82 -4.05 7.66
C GLN A 250 -9.19 -3.16 6.59
N PRO A 251 -7.86 -2.95 6.63
CA PRO A 251 -7.22 -2.05 5.70
C PRO A 251 -7.23 -2.63 4.29
N GLN A 252 -7.47 -1.75 3.32
CA GLN A 252 -7.32 -2.10 1.92
C GLN A 252 -5.82 -2.28 1.61
N GLU A 253 -5.46 -3.38 0.92
CA GLU A 253 -4.07 -3.78 0.59
C GLU A 253 -3.29 -2.78 -0.30
N ALA A 254 -3.85 -1.61 -0.57
CA ALA A 254 -3.50 -0.80 -1.71
C ALA A 254 -2.30 0.14 -1.49
N LEU A 255 -1.79 0.27 -0.24
CA LEU A 255 -0.48 0.85 0.07
C LEU A 255 0.67 -0.16 -0.09
N GLY A 256 0.33 -1.42 -0.41
CA GLY A 256 1.19 -2.57 -0.16
C GLY A 256 1.08 -3.03 1.29
N THR A 257 1.66 -4.19 1.58
CA THR A 257 1.70 -4.73 2.94
C THR A 257 2.71 -3.94 3.77
N LEU A 258 2.27 -3.41 4.93
CA LEU A 258 3.15 -2.79 5.90
C LEU A 258 4.21 -3.81 6.35
N GLN A 259 5.47 -3.40 6.44
CA GLN A 259 6.59 -4.26 6.88
C GLN A 259 7.36 -3.62 8.04
N GLY A 260 8.23 -4.41 8.66
CA GLY A 260 9.10 -3.99 9.74
C GLY A 260 8.40 -3.92 11.10
N PRO A 261 9.03 -3.25 12.09
CA PRO A 261 8.54 -3.20 13.47
C PRO A 261 7.10 -2.67 13.64
N LEU A 262 6.62 -1.80 12.73
CA LEU A 262 5.23 -1.31 12.77
C LEU A 262 4.22 -2.39 12.38
N ALA A 263 4.56 -3.26 11.43
CA ALA A 263 3.68 -4.32 10.94
C ALA A 263 3.34 -5.38 12.00
N GLN A 264 4.17 -5.48 13.05
CA GLN A 264 3.93 -6.40 14.17
C GLN A 264 2.73 -6.00 15.03
N ARG A 265 2.36 -4.71 15.02
CA ARG A 265 1.30 -4.14 15.86
C ARG A 265 0.13 -3.59 15.06
N TYR A 266 0.36 -3.17 13.82
CA TYR A 266 -0.63 -2.45 13.02
C TYR A 266 -0.75 -3.05 11.63
N LEU A 267 -1.97 -2.99 11.08
CA LEU A 267 -2.24 -3.45 9.72
C LEU A 267 -2.08 -2.33 8.68
N THR A 268 -2.07 -1.06 9.11
CA THR A 268 -1.98 0.12 8.26
C THR A 268 -1.11 1.20 8.89
N TRP A 269 -0.40 1.95 8.05
CA TRP A 269 0.37 3.14 8.44
C TRP A 269 -0.51 4.21 9.10
N PHE A 270 -1.76 4.33 8.65
CA PHE A 270 -2.68 5.39 9.07
C PHE A 270 -3.40 5.10 10.39
N HIS A 271 -3.08 3.98 11.05
CA HIS A 271 -3.63 3.69 12.37
C HIS A 271 -3.20 4.79 13.36
N PRO A 272 -4.12 5.40 14.15
CA PRO A 272 -3.76 6.49 15.06
C PRO A 272 -2.61 6.15 16.01
N ASP A 273 -2.60 4.93 16.57
CA ASP A 273 -1.52 4.47 17.44
C ASP A 273 -0.18 4.27 16.69
N ALA A 274 -0.21 3.96 15.39
CA ALA A 274 1.01 3.87 14.59
C ALA A 274 1.64 5.27 14.42
N VAL A 275 0.81 6.28 14.18
CA VAL A 275 1.24 7.69 14.09
C VAL A 275 1.83 8.16 15.43
N MET A 276 1.20 7.80 16.55
CA MET A 276 1.70 8.09 17.89
C MET A 276 3.02 7.37 18.21
N ASP A 277 3.15 6.10 17.83
CA ASP A 277 4.37 5.32 18.01
C ASP A 277 5.54 5.91 17.21
N LEU A 278 5.29 6.38 15.99
CA LEU A 278 6.29 7.05 15.14
C LEU A 278 6.76 8.37 15.76
N TYR A 279 5.81 9.20 16.19
CA TYR A 279 6.12 10.45 16.89
C TYR A 279 6.89 10.22 18.19
N THR A 280 6.45 9.27 19.01
CA THR A 280 7.12 8.91 20.27
C THR A 280 8.53 8.38 19.99
N SER A 281 8.71 7.59 18.93
CA SER A 281 10.04 7.11 18.53
C SER A 281 10.98 8.24 18.13
N TYR A 282 10.46 9.30 17.49
CA TYR A 282 11.25 10.48 17.13
C TYR A 282 11.67 11.27 18.37
N ILE A 283 10.71 11.62 19.23
CA ILE A 283 10.95 12.40 20.44
C ILE A 283 11.87 11.65 21.41
N SER A 284 11.74 10.32 21.50
CA SER A 284 12.62 9.52 22.36
C SER A 284 14.05 9.40 21.83
N ALA A 285 14.25 9.62 20.52
CA ALA A 285 15.56 9.58 19.89
C ALA A 285 16.30 10.93 19.99
N ASP A 286 15.56 12.05 20.00
CA ASP A 286 16.07 13.41 20.18
C ASP A 286 16.49 13.65 21.64
N ALA A 287 17.74 13.28 21.94
CA ALA A 287 18.26 13.25 23.30
C ALA A 287 18.62 14.65 23.81
N ASP A 288 19.03 15.55 22.91
CA ASP A 288 19.33 16.95 23.25
C ASP A 288 18.13 17.89 23.10
N GLN A 289 16.98 17.38 22.64
CA GLN A 289 15.70 18.07 22.54
C GLN A 289 15.77 19.32 21.63
N ASP A 290 16.63 19.30 20.62
CA ASP A 290 16.75 20.40 19.66
C ASP A 290 15.75 20.29 18.49
N GLY A 291 14.94 19.23 18.49
CA GLY A 291 13.92 18.95 17.48
C GLY A 291 14.47 18.31 16.22
N LEU A 292 15.74 17.90 16.18
CA LEU A 292 16.42 17.29 15.04
C LEU A 292 17.23 16.05 15.46
N LEU A 293 17.36 15.07 14.58
CA LEU A 293 18.13 13.85 14.84
C LEU A 293 19.52 13.90 14.23
N SER A 294 20.53 13.85 15.08
CA SER A 294 21.92 13.63 14.69
C SER A 294 22.18 12.20 14.23
N GLY A 295 23.34 11.97 13.61
CA GLY A 295 23.76 10.62 13.24
C GLY A 295 23.91 9.67 14.43
N GLN A 296 24.27 10.19 15.62
CA GLN A 296 24.37 9.38 16.84
C GLN A 296 22.99 8.96 17.35
N GLU A 297 22.02 9.87 17.31
CA GLU A 297 20.63 9.61 17.73
C GLU A 297 19.93 8.65 16.76
N LEU A 298 20.17 8.78 15.45
CA LEU A 298 19.69 7.82 14.46
C LEU A 298 20.26 6.41 14.70
N ALA A 299 21.55 6.30 15.08
CA ALA A 299 22.16 5.01 15.42
C ALA A 299 21.61 4.41 16.73
N ALA A 300 21.09 5.25 17.61
CA ALA A 300 20.55 4.87 18.91
C ALA A 300 19.05 4.53 18.90
N LEU A 301 18.40 4.55 17.74
CA LEU A 301 16.98 4.17 17.62
C LEU A 301 16.74 2.77 18.23
N ALA A 302 15.64 2.65 18.99
CA ALA A 302 15.37 1.43 19.75
C ALA A 302 14.97 0.25 18.84
N LYS A 303 14.18 0.52 17.81
CA LYS A 303 13.60 -0.49 16.89
C LYS A 303 14.46 -0.77 15.65
N TYR A 304 15.52 0.00 15.45
CA TYR A 304 16.36 -0.06 14.25
C TYR A 304 17.84 -0.03 14.62
N LYS A 305 18.67 -0.62 13.77
CA LYS A 305 20.13 -0.69 13.91
C LYS A 305 20.81 -0.28 12.62
N PHE A 306 20.45 0.91 12.15
CA PHE A 306 21.03 1.49 10.94
C PHE A 306 22.56 1.54 11.02
N THR A 307 23.23 1.08 9.96
CA THR A 307 24.69 1.07 9.87
C THR A 307 25.25 2.50 9.77
N SER A 308 26.46 2.73 10.28
CA SER A 308 27.05 4.07 10.28
C SER A 308 27.34 4.58 8.87
N ARG A 309 27.73 3.70 7.94
CA ARG A 309 27.89 4.02 6.50
C ARG A 309 26.55 4.47 5.90
N PHE A 310 25.45 3.78 6.20
CA PHE A 310 24.13 4.18 5.73
C PHE A 310 23.69 5.52 6.33
N ILE A 311 23.80 5.72 7.65
CA ILE A 311 23.42 6.98 8.31
C ILE A 311 24.19 8.16 7.71
N LYS A 312 25.50 7.99 7.48
CA LYS A 312 26.33 9.03 6.86
C LYS A 312 25.87 9.35 5.45
N ALA A 313 25.64 8.33 4.61
CA ALA A 313 25.15 8.52 3.25
C ALA A 313 23.76 9.20 3.25
N LEU A 314 22.88 8.80 4.16
CA LEU A 314 21.54 9.36 4.34
C LEU A 314 21.60 10.86 4.64
N LEU A 315 22.33 11.27 5.68
CA LEU A 315 22.43 12.67 6.11
C LEU A 315 23.12 13.58 5.08
N LEU A 316 23.98 13.03 4.23
CA LEU A 316 24.60 13.77 3.12
C LEU A 316 23.65 13.94 1.92
N THR A 317 22.66 13.06 1.77
CA THR A 317 21.79 12.99 0.60
C THR A 317 20.47 13.73 0.76
N ILE A 318 19.89 13.67 1.97
CA ILE A 318 18.61 14.31 2.27
C ILE A 318 18.80 15.75 2.71
N GLN A 319 17.69 16.49 2.76
CA GLN A 319 17.71 17.81 3.37
C GLN A 319 17.97 17.68 4.88
N THR A 320 19.02 18.34 5.37
CA THR A 320 19.38 18.38 6.79
C THR A 320 19.52 19.81 7.27
N PHE A 321 19.37 20.00 8.58
CA PHE A 321 19.53 21.27 9.28
C PHE A 321 20.67 21.10 10.27
N ASN A 322 21.76 21.84 10.09
CA ASN A 322 23.01 21.67 10.85
C ASN A 322 23.57 20.23 10.82
N GLY A 323 23.36 19.52 9.70
CA GLY A 323 23.77 18.12 9.56
C GLY A 323 22.89 17.12 10.32
N LYS A 324 21.78 17.58 10.93
CA LYS A 324 20.77 16.75 11.58
C LYS A 324 19.49 16.63 10.74
N MET A 325 18.75 15.56 10.91
CA MET A 325 17.51 15.25 10.20
C MET A 325 16.29 15.83 10.94
N ASP A 326 15.35 16.42 10.21
CA ASP A 326 14.08 16.85 10.80
C ASP A 326 13.02 15.73 10.80
N TYR A 327 11.89 15.97 11.47
CA TYR A 327 10.79 15.01 11.52
C TYR A 327 10.30 14.60 10.12
N ARG A 328 10.32 15.52 9.16
CA ARG A 328 9.89 15.27 7.79
C ARG A 328 10.80 14.28 7.08
N GLY A 329 12.12 14.40 7.24
CA GLY A 329 13.10 13.43 6.75
C GLY A 329 12.99 12.08 7.46
N PHE A 330 12.70 12.09 8.76
CA PHE A 330 12.46 10.86 9.54
C PHE A 330 11.26 10.07 9.01
N ILE A 331 10.15 10.73 8.70
CA ILE A 331 8.98 10.07 8.11
C ILE A 331 9.30 9.46 6.73
N ASP A 332 10.07 10.14 5.88
CA ASP A 332 10.47 9.59 4.58
C ASP A 332 11.34 8.32 4.74
N LEU A 333 12.26 8.32 5.73
CA LEU A 333 13.04 7.13 6.10
C LEU A 333 12.14 5.99 6.58
N MET A 334 11.20 6.27 7.48
CA MET A 334 10.28 5.26 8.01
C MET A 334 9.37 4.70 6.92
N LEU A 335 8.89 5.52 5.99
CA LEU A 335 8.11 5.07 4.84
C LEU A 335 8.93 4.15 3.91
N CYS A 336 10.21 4.47 3.70
CA CYS A 336 11.11 3.62 2.92
C CYS A 336 11.25 2.23 3.54
N VAL A 337 11.42 2.15 4.86
CA VAL A 337 11.59 0.87 5.59
C VAL A 337 10.27 0.11 5.70
N SER A 338 9.15 0.81 5.89
CA SER A 338 7.83 0.21 6.04
C SER A 338 7.21 -0.28 4.74
N PHE A 339 7.60 0.27 3.60
CA PHE A 339 7.07 -0.10 2.27
C PHE A 339 8.21 -0.33 1.25
N PRO A 340 9.11 -1.30 1.51
CA PRO A 340 10.37 -1.43 0.77
C PRO A 340 10.17 -1.89 -0.69
N ARG A 341 9.02 -2.48 -1.00
CA ARG A 341 8.64 -2.88 -2.37
C ARG A 341 8.03 -1.76 -3.21
N SER A 342 7.79 -0.59 -2.62
CA SER A 342 7.20 0.54 -3.34
C SER A 342 8.22 1.17 -4.29
N LYS A 343 7.73 1.69 -5.43
CA LYS A 343 8.56 2.47 -6.36
C LYS A 343 9.23 3.66 -5.66
N ALA A 344 8.50 4.31 -4.76
CA ALA A 344 8.99 5.45 -3.99
C ALA A 344 10.17 5.09 -3.09
N ALA A 345 10.06 3.98 -2.34
CA ALA A 345 11.16 3.47 -1.52
C ALA A 345 12.38 3.12 -2.38
N ALA A 346 12.19 2.50 -3.55
CA ALA A 346 13.27 2.22 -4.49
C ALA A 346 13.99 3.49 -4.98
N VAL A 347 13.25 4.55 -5.32
CA VAL A 347 13.86 5.83 -5.71
C VAL A 347 14.60 6.47 -4.54
N TYR A 348 13.99 6.48 -3.35
CA TYR A 348 14.56 7.07 -2.15
C TYR A 348 15.87 6.38 -1.75
N ILE A 349 15.86 5.05 -1.63
CA ILE A 349 17.04 4.29 -1.22
C ILE A 349 18.15 4.35 -2.27
N PHE A 350 17.81 4.27 -3.55
CA PHE A 350 18.81 4.34 -4.62
C PHE A 350 19.55 5.68 -4.59
N LYS A 351 18.84 6.78 -4.35
CA LYS A 351 19.44 8.11 -4.22
C LYS A 351 20.46 8.17 -3.08
N ILE A 352 20.20 7.46 -1.97
CA ILE A 352 21.10 7.41 -0.80
C ILE A 352 22.31 6.52 -1.07
N LEU A 353 22.09 5.35 -1.68
CA LEU A 353 23.17 4.39 -1.96
C LEU A 353 24.08 4.86 -3.09
N ASP A 354 23.55 5.54 -4.11
CA ASP A 354 24.33 6.19 -5.17
C ASP A 354 24.84 7.56 -4.71
N PHE A 355 25.56 7.59 -3.58
CA PHE A 355 26.07 8.83 -2.99
C PHE A 355 27.10 9.54 -3.89
N ASN A 356 27.67 8.82 -4.87
CA ASN A 356 28.56 9.38 -5.90
C ASN A 356 27.81 9.93 -7.12
N CYS A 357 26.47 9.84 -7.15
CA CYS A 357 25.60 10.32 -8.22
C CYS A 357 25.97 9.82 -9.62
N ARG A 358 26.38 8.54 -9.73
CA ARG A 358 26.80 7.93 -11.01
C ARG A 358 25.62 7.46 -11.86
N GLY A 359 24.45 7.31 -11.27
CA GLY A 359 23.25 6.73 -11.89
C GLY A 359 23.24 5.20 -11.87
N TYR A 360 24.19 4.56 -11.21
CA TYR A 360 24.25 3.11 -11.02
C TYR A 360 25.05 2.75 -9.76
N LEU A 361 24.72 1.60 -9.15
CA LEU A 361 25.49 0.97 -8.09
C LEU A 361 26.38 -0.12 -8.70
N SER A 362 27.67 -0.01 -8.44
CA SER A 362 28.68 -1.03 -8.76
C SER A 362 28.80 -2.06 -7.64
N ARG A 363 29.47 -3.19 -7.91
CA ARG A 363 29.76 -4.20 -6.88
C ARG A 363 30.47 -3.60 -5.67
N ASP A 364 31.41 -2.69 -5.90
CA ASP A 364 32.17 -2.03 -4.83
C ASP A 364 31.27 -1.15 -3.94
N ASP A 365 30.27 -0.48 -4.52
CA ASP A 365 29.30 0.32 -3.73
C ASP A 365 28.46 -0.60 -2.83
N VAL A 366 27.99 -1.72 -3.38
CA VAL A 366 27.18 -2.69 -2.63
C VAL A 366 28.01 -3.34 -1.51
N LEU A 367 29.25 -3.76 -1.82
CA LEU A 367 30.18 -4.30 -0.84
C LEU A 367 30.50 -3.30 0.28
N TYR A 368 30.62 -2.01 -0.05
CA TYR A 368 30.84 -0.97 0.94
C TYR A 368 29.74 -0.95 2.00
N PHE A 369 28.46 -1.07 1.64
CA PHE A 369 27.40 -1.13 2.65
C PHE A 369 27.30 -2.50 3.32
N LEU A 370 27.45 -3.59 2.56
CA LEU A 370 27.34 -4.97 3.08
C LEU A 370 28.38 -5.32 4.14
N GLN A 371 29.62 -4.85 4.02
CA GLN A 371 30.68 -5.18 4.97
C GLN A 371 30.31 -4.80 6.40
N GLU A 372 29.85 -3.57 6.61
CA GLU A 372 29.44 -3.11 7.94
C GLU A 372 28.15 -3.80 8.40
N MET A 373 27.23 -4.09 7.47
CA MET A 373 26.01 -4.83 7.79
C MET A 373 26.34 -6.24 8.30
N VAL A 374 27.27 -6.95 7.67
CA VAL A 374 27.72 -8.28 8.09
C VAL A 374 28.45 -8.24 9.43
N GLU A 375 29.28 -7.22 9.68
CA GLU A 375 29.89 -7.00 11.01
C GLU A 375 28.81 -6.82 12.09
N GLY A 376 27.75 -6.07 11.79
CA GLY A 376 26.58 -5.91 12.67
C GLY A 376 25.83 -7.22 12.91
N LEU A 377 25.57 -8.01 11.86
CA LEU A 377 24.89 -9.31 11.95
C LEU A 377 25.62 -10.31 12.83
N GLN A 378 26.96 -10.33 12.79
CA GLN A 378 27.76 -11.23 13.61
C GLN A 378 27.55 -10.99 15.11
N GLY A 379 27.14 -9.78 15.53
CA GLY A 379 26.78 -9.49 16.92
C GLY A 379 25.45 -10.11 17.35
N TYR A 380 24.55 -10.39 16.41
CA TYR A 380 23.23 -10.98 16.66
C TYR A 380 23.20 -12.50 16.43
N CYS A 381 24.08 -13.00 15.57
CA CYS A 381 24.21 -14.42 15.28
C CYS A 381 25.19 -15.09 16.27
N GLY A 382 24.85 -16.28 16.77
CA GLY A 382 25.69 -17.00 17.73
C GLY A 382 27.08 -17.36 17.18
N GLU A 383 28.03 -17.63 18.09
CA GLU A 383 29.39 -18.06 17.74
C GLU A 383 29.37 -19.24 16.75
N GLY A 384 29.90 -19.03 15.55
CA GLY A 384 30.02 -20.06 14.51
C GLY A 384 29.24 -19.78 13.21
N VAL A 385 28.29 -18.84 13.21
CA VAL A 385 27.65 -18.38 11.97
C VAL A 385 28.57 -17.36 11.29
N LYS A 386 29.04 -17.69 10.09
CA LYS A 386 29.85 -16.79 9.26
C LYS A 386 29.10 -16.48 7.98
N PHE A 387 28.90 -15.20 7.72
CA PHE A 387 28.39 -14.71 6.45
C PHE A 387 29.55 -14.41 5.52
N ASN A 388 29.46 -14.85 4.29
CA ASN A 388 30.37 -14.45 3.23
C ASN A 388 29.80 -13.21 2.54
N VAL A 389 30.53 -12.10 2.64
CA VAL A 389 30.10 -10.82 2.09
C VAL A 389 29.97 -10.89 0.56
N ASP A 390 30.85 -11.66 -0.11
CA ASP A 390 30.78 -11.84 -1.57
C ASP A 390 29.53 -12.60 -1.99
N ASP A 391 29.14 -13.65 -1.25
CA ASP A 391 27.94 -14.43 -1.56
C ASP A 391 26.67 -13.59 -1.38
N LEU A 392 26.60 -12.77 -0.31
CA LEU A 392 25.48 -11.83 -0.11
C LEU A 392 25.45 -10.72 -1.18
N CYS A 393 26.61 -10.28 -1.65
CA CYS A 393 26.70 -9.34 -2.76
C CYS A 393 26.16 -9.97 -4.05
N ASP A 394 26.59 -11.21 -4.35
CA ASP A 394 26.07 -11.96 -5.49
C ASP A 394 24.54 -12.15 -5.39
N GLU A 395 24.01 -12.45 -4.21
CA GLU A 395 22.56 -12.54 -3.98
C GLU A 395 21.81 -11.23 -4.27
N VAL A 396 22.38 -10.07 -3.91
CA VAL A 396 21.82 -8.75 -4.26
C VAL A 396 21.73 -8.58 -5.78
N PHE A 397 22.80 -8.89 -6.50
CA PHE A 397 22.85 -8.77 -7.96
C PHE A 397 21.92 -9.77 -8.65
N ASP A 398 21.89 -11.03 -8.20
CA ASP A 398 21.03 -12.07 -8.75
C ASP A 398 19.55 -11.75 -8.52
N SER A 399 19.20 -11.26 -7.34
CA SER A 399 17.83 -10.87 -6.98
C SER A 399 17.29 -9.73 -7.82
N ILE A 400 18.14 -8.74 -8.15
CA ILE A 400 17.76 -7.60 -9.00
C ILE A 400 17.81 -7.98 -10.48
N SER A 401 18.72 -8.88 -10.86
CA SER A 401 18.98 -9.29 -12.25
C SER A 401 19.18 -8.08 -13.19
N PRO A 402 20.21 -7.23 -12.95
CA PRO A 402 20.42 -6.02 -13.74
C PRO A 402 20.75 -6.34 -15.20
N LYS A 403 20.36 -5.45 -16.12
CA LYS A 403 20.65 -5.61 -17.55
C LYS A 403 22.15 -5.70 -17.86
N ASN A 404 22.96 -4.99 -17.08
CA ASN A 404 24.40 -5.07 -17.13
C ASN A 404 24.88 -5.69 -15.81
N SER A 405 25.54 -6.85 -15.89
CA SER A 405 25.85 -7.70 -14.74
C SER A 405 26.70 -7.02 -13.65
N GLY A 406 27.39 -5.92 -13.96
CA GLY A 406 28.19 -5.17 -13.00
C GLY A 406 27.58 -3.84 -12.53
N MET A 407 26.39 -3.47 -13.01
CA MET A 407 25.80 -2.15 -12.76
C MET A 407 24.30 -2.26 -12.49
N VAL A 408 23.90 -1.97 -11.26
CA VAL A 408 22.50 -1.90 -10.86
C VAL A 408 22.00 -0.46 -11.04
N THR A 409 21.03 -0.25 -11.92
CA THR A 409 20.38 1.06 -12.09
C THR A 409 19.05 1.12 -11.35
N LEU A 410 18.54 2.33 -11.12
CA LEU A 410 17.17 2.54 -10.61
C LEU A 410 16.11 1.82 -11.46
N SER A 411 16.32 1.77 -12.78
CA SER A 411 15.38 1.09 -13.68
C SER A 411 15.37 -0.43 -13.49
N ASP A 412 16.51 -1.02 -13.14
CA ASP A 412 16.62 -2.45 -12.85
C ASP A 412 15.89 -2.77 -11.54
N ILE A 413 16.09 -1.96 -10.49
CA ILE A 413 15.44 -2.13 -9.18
C ILE A 413 13.92 -2.07 -9.32
N ILE A 414 13.38 -1.07 -10.01
CA ILE A 414 11.93 -0.91 -10.21
C ILE A 414 11.33 -2.05 -11.05
N SER A 415 12.10 -2.60 -11.99
CA SER A 415 11.64 -3.70 -12.85
C SER A 415 11.77 -5.07 -12.17
N SER A 416 12.61 -5.17 -11.14
CA SER A 416 12.86 -6.41 -10.41
C SER A 416 11.68 -6.77 -9.49
N ARG A 417 11.53 -8.06 -9.20
CA ARG A 417 10.52 -8.55 -8.23
C ARG A 417 11.00 -8.47 -6.78
N SER A 418 12.28 -8.21 -6.57
CA SER A 418 12.96 -8.28 -5.27
C SER A 418 13.76 -7.01 -4.98
N GLY A 419 13.33 -5.85 -5.51
CA GLY A 419 14.04 -4.58 -5.36
C GLY A 419 14.13 -4.09 -3.89
N ASP A 420 13.27 -4.62 -3.01
CA ASP A 420 13.35 -4.44 -1.57
C ASP A 420 14.64 -4.98 -0.95
N ILE A 421 15.39 -5.84 -1.67
CA ILE A 421 16.64 -6.42 -1.17
C ILE A 421 17.67 -5.35 -0.77
N LEU A 422 17.73 -4.23 -1.50
CA LEU A 422 18.64 -3.13 -1.16
C LEU A 422 18.32 -2.51 0.20
N ILE A 423 17.04 -2.43 0.54
CA ILE A 423 16.60 -1.89 1.83
C ILE A 423 16.86 -2.94 2.91
N THR A 424 16.55 -4.20 2.65
CA THR A 424 16.65 -5.25 3.68
C THR A 424 18.08 -5.68 3.97
N PHE A 425 18.99 -5.62 2.98
CA PHE A 425 20.36 -6.14 3.11
C PHE A 425 21.40 -5.05 3.38
N LEU A 426 21.17 -3.79 3.00
CA LEU A 426 22.26 -2.79 3.00
C LEU A 426 22.20 -1.78 4.14
N ILE A 427 21.05 -1.63 4.82
CA ILE A 427 20.86 -0.51 5.76
C ILE A 427 20.82 -0.93 7.22
N ASP A 428 20.24 -2.09 7.54
CA ASP A 428 19.94 -2.50 8.92
C ASP A 428 19.98 -4.04 9.05
N PRO A 429 20.80 -4.61 9.95
CA PRO A 429 20.90 -6.05 10.18
C PRO A 429 19.62 -6.67 10.75
N LEU A 430 18.79 -5.93 11.50
CA LEU A 430 17.52 -6.44 12.01
C LEU A 430 16.50 -6.65 10.90
N LEU A 431 16.49 -5.77 9.88
CA LEU A 431 15.64 -5.94 8.69
C LEU A 431 16.05 -7.18 7.87
N PHE A 432 17.36 -7.45 7.79
CA PHE A 432 17.88 -8.68 7.18
C PHE A 432 17.36 -9.91 7.93
N ILE A 433 17.50 -9.95 9.25
CA ILE A 433 17.04 -11.07 10.09
C ILE A 433 15.53 -11.27 9.94
N GLU A 434 14.74 -10.19 9.97
CA GLU A 434 13.29 -10.28 9.82
C GLU A 434 12.90 -10.88 8.46
N LYS A 435 13.55 -10.47 7.37
CA LYS A 435 13.31 -11.03 6.03
C LYS A 435 13.66 -12.51 5.96
N GLU A 436 14.81 -12.91 6.50
CA GLU A 436 15.22 -14.31 6.56
C GLU A 436 14.21 -15.17 7.34
N LEU A 437 13.72 -14.67 8.48
CA LEU A 437 12.69 -15.34 9.27
C LEU A 437 11.37 -15.49 8.49
N GLN A 438 10.96 -14.47 7.74
CA GLN A 438 9.75 -14.54 6.90
C GLN A 438 9.89 -15.59 5.78
N LEU A 439 11.06 -15.68 5.14
CA LEU A 439 11.35 -16.69 4.10
C LEU A 439 11.32 -18.13 4.67
N GLN A 440 11.80 -18.31 5.91
CA GLN A 440 11.78 -19.59 6.61
C GLN A 440 10.37 -20.00 7.05
N GLN A 441 9.56 -19.06 7.57
CA GLN A 441 8.16 -19.30 7.93
C GLN A 441 7.29 -19.66 6.71
N GLY A 442 7.62 -19.12 5.54
CA GLY A 442 6.98 -19.50 4.27
C GLY A 442 7.30 -20.93 3.81
N HIS A 443 8.36 -21.57 4.32
CA HIS A 443 8.80 -22.89 3.86
C HIS A 443 8.50 -24.06 4.80
N VAL A 444 8.52 -23.95 6.14
CA VAL A 444 8.27 -25.10 7.03
C VAL A 444 7.76 -24.67 8.42
N MET A 445 6.59 -25.16 8.83
CA MET A 445 6.20 -25.33 10.24
C MET A 445 7.32 -26.05 11.02
N MET A 446 7.82 -25.44 12.10
CA MET A 446 8.61 -25.99 13.24
C MET A 446 10.12 -25.63 13.31
N ARG A 447 10.47 -24.63 14.13
CA ARG A 447 10.83 -24.74 15.56
C ARG A 447 10.78 -23.33 16.20
N PRO A 448 10.32 -23.17 17.44
CA PRO A 448 10.47 -21.91 18.15
C PRO A 448 11.93 -21.75 18.58
N LEU A 449 12.52 -20.57 18.33
CA LEU A 449 13.73 -20.11 19.01
C LEU A 449 13.35 -19.09 20.10
N PRO A 450 14.11 -19.05 21.20
CA PRO A 450 13.64 -18.51 22.47
C PRO A 450 13.86 -17.00 22.51
N PHE A 451 12.77 -16.24 22.50
CA PHE A 451 12.77 -14.85 22.95
C PHE A 451 11.63 -14.68 23.95
N GLU A 452 11.84 -15.23 25.14
CA GLU A 452 11.35 -14.61 26.37
C GLU A 452 12.59 -14.04 27.07
N VAL A 453 12.63 -12.71 27.20
CA VAL A 453 12.69 -11.92 28.45
C VAL A 453 12.52 -10.45 28.07
#